data_AF-A0A1I0SX80-F1
#
_entry.id   AF-A0A1I0SX80-F1
#
_cell.length_a   1.000
_cell.length_b   1.000
_cell.length_c   1.000
_cell.angle_alpha   90.00
_cell.angle_beta   90.00
_cell.angle_gamma   90.00
#
_symmetry.space_group_name_H-M   'P 1'
#
loop_
_entity.id
_entity.type
_entity.pdbx_description
1 polymer ?
#
loop_
_entity_poly.entity_id
_entity_poly.type
_entity_poly.pdbx_seq_one_letter_code
_entity_poly.pdbx_strand_id
1 'polypeptide(L)'
;MKRITIGRNRISRAKRAFSTRRVPQKAYRTLISGDISPNPGDLTLARIDEIGKQTKLELFDGRRAHLFPGDEIIVCFGNRYAPDQYEAQIGTDLLPCDLVAAGGLAAIELSRHQRMKPPTRITPLGILGDAEGNRLNVMQFGVQAPEFAPTIPAILSLGTSMNAGKTLTATSLVRGFKRMGYKVAALKITGTGAGGDMWIVRDAGADISLDFTDAGHASTYLVSIPEIEAATNRLMNHAAAQGCEVAVIEIADGLQQLETAQLIRSPSIMDFTIGTVFAAYDAMGAKYGFDILTEAGHDVLALSGRLGRSPLGVREAEAATGLRVFSPWELQDGALMGAIRDRAAKASAIKGDRWPTLKALAQSVVPDSILLGNMVPVGMSATESRRIGLSGTSLARDILACAAHHQMDIDADRICGVGYGQRDKKRRDWRNGVRPRQWVTDFGVIELRVPRLKNAGYEPPFLGMASAPAGAVKAVIDACPAEFETAIARLLSSLAPGRRGQEDLSDLALNIRDLLNAARLHGVPAHDAAPAPSWSRTPWSGDEALADEDEALDDALEFEFGLNGAVADPAGRRIAAAE
;
A
#
# COMPACT_ATOMS: atom_id res chain seq x y z
N MET A 1 19.23 -39.57 22.02
CA MET A 1 18.09 -38.65 22.21
C MET A 1 17.52 -38.79 23.63
N LYS A 2 17.35 -37.69 24.38
CA LYS A 2 16.76 -37.68 25.72
C LYS A 2 15.37 -37.04 25.65
N ARG A 3 14.40 -37.60 26.36
CA ARG A 3 13.03 -37.08 26.46
C ARG A 3 12.70 -36.88 27.93
N ILE A 4 12.34 -35.67 28.31
CA ILE A 4 12.05 -35.33 29.70
C ILE A 4 10.69 -34.66 29.76
N THR A 5 9.83 -35.11 30.69
CA THR A 5 8.55 -34.44 30.95
C THR A 5 8.81 -33.04 31.49
N ILE A 6 8.17 -32.04 30.89
CA ILE A 6 8.30 -30.65 31.34
C ILE A 6 7.15 -30.27 32.28
N GLY A 7 7.49 -29.65 33.41
CA GLY A 7 6.50 -29.19 34.39
C GLY A 7 5.66 -28.02 33.86
N ARG A 8 4.35 -28.04 34.14
CA ARG A 8 3.41 -26.98 33.71
C ARG A 8 3.85 -25.57 34.14
N ASN A 9 4.41 -25.45 35.36
CA ASN A 9 4.89 -24.19 35.91
C ASN A 9 6.06 -23.60 35.10
N ARG A 10 6.91 -24.44 34.51
CA ARG A 10 8.03 -23.96 33.68
C ARG A 10 7.50 -23.39 32.37
N ILE A 11 6.60 -24.13 31.71
CA ILE A 11 5.93 -23.68 30.48
C ILE A 11 5.18 -22.36 30.70
N SER A 12 4.43 -22.22 31.79
CA SER A 12 3.64 -21.02 32.04
C SER A 12 4.48 -19.78 32.34
N ARG A 13 5.73 -19.94 32.78
CA ARG A 13 6.66 -18.83 33.04
C ARG A 13 7.43 -18.42 31.79
N ALA A 14 7.61 -19.33 30.83
CA ALA A 14 8.32 -19.05 29.60
C ALA A 14 7.51 -18.09 28.70
N LYS A 15 8.17 -17.08 28.15
CA LYS A 15 7.53 -16.11 27.25
C LYS A 15 7.29 -16.76 25.90
N ARG A 16 6.03 -16.82 25.46
CA ARG A 16 5.63 -17.50 24.23
C ARG A 16 5.51 -16.54 23.06
N ALA A 17 6.33 -16.74 22.04
CA ALA A 17 6.42 -15.85 20.90
C ALA A 17 5.25 -15.97 19.91
N PHE A 18 5.05 -14.93 19.11
CA PHE A 18 4.02 -14.85 18.08
C PHE A 18 4.02 -16.01 17.08
N SER A 19 5.20 -16.45 16.62
CA SER A 19 5.37 -17.56 15.68
C SER A 19 4.75 -18.88 16.16
N THR A 20 4.55 -19.03 17.47
CA THR A 20 4.03 -20.24 18.10
C THR A 20 2.53 -20.18 18.39
N ARG A 21 1.83 -19.08 18.02
CA ARG A 21 0.46 -18.77 18.47
C ARG A 21 -0.59 -19.84 18.16
N ARG A 22 -0.38 -20.61 17.08
CA ARG A 22 -1.28 -21.68 16.63
C ARG A 22 -1.15 -22.94 17.50
N VAL A 23 -0.04 -23.12 18.20
CA VAL A 23 0.20 -24.33 19.00
C VAL A 23 -0.33 -24.13 20.42
N PRO A 24 -1.33 -24.92 20.85
CA PRO A 24 -1.95 -24.72 22.15
C PRO A 24 -0.98 -25.15 23.27
N GLN A 25 -0.89 -24.36 24.34
CA GLN A 25 0.02 -24.62 25.48
C GLN A 25 -0.13 -26.03 26.07
N LYS A 26 -1.34 -26.60 26.03
CA LYS A 26 -1.64 -27.95 26.52
C LYS A 26 -0.92 -29.06 25.74
N ALA A 27 -0.39 -28.77 24.55
CA ALA A 27 0.40 -29.70 23.76
C ALA A 27 1.84 -29.84 24.31
N TYR A 28 2.36 -28.84 25.01
CA TYR A 28 3.73 -28.84 25.50
C TYR A 28 3.84 -29.78 26.70
N ARG A 29 4.38 -30.98 26.49
CA ARG A 29 4.43 -32.03 27.54
C ARG A 29 5.82 -32.58 27.77
N THR A 30 6.65 -32.61 26.73
CA THR A 30 8.02 -33.11 26.81
C THR A 30 9.01 -32.11 26.24
N LEU A 31 10.27 -32.27 26.62
CA LEU A 31 11.42 -31.58 26.07
C LEU A 31 12.39 -32.64 25.52
N ILE A 32 12.72 -32.53 24.24
CA ILE A 32 13.53 -33.47 23.48
C ILE A 32 14.91 -32.85 23.24
N SER A 33 15.97 -33.53 23.65
CA SER A 33 17.35 -33.02 23.56
C SER A 33 18.37 -34.13 23.26
N GLY A 34 19.65 -33.73 23.17
CA GLY A 34 20.76 -34.60 22.77
C GLY A 34 21.13 -34.40 21.31
N ASP A 35 21.63 -35.45 20.67
CA ASP A 35 21.95 -35.43 19.24
C ASP A 35 20.66 -35.44 18.40
N ILE A 36 20.20 -34.24 18.05
CA ILE A 36 18.99 -34.00 17.26
C ILE A 36 19.18 -32.73 16.43
N SER A 37 18.81 -32.83 15.16
CA SER A 37 18.72 -31.69 14.26
C SER A 37 17.31 -31.06 14.28
N PRO A 38 17.20 -29.73 14.42
CA PRO A 38 15.93 -29.02 14.34
C PRO A 38 15.41 -28.92 12.91
N ASN A 39 14.10 -29.05 12.73
CA ASN A 39 13.43 -28.80 11.46
C ASN A 39 12.79 -27.40 11.43
N PRO A 40 12.57 -26.81 10.24
CA PRO A 40 11.76 -25.61 10.10
C PRO A 40 10.40 -25.76 10.78
N GLY A 41 10.07 -24.82 11.66
CA GLY A 41 8.82 -24.80 12.41
C GLY A 41 8.80 -25.59 13.72
N ASP A 42 9.87 -26.31 14.07
CA ASP A 42 9.95 -26.99 15.37
C ASP A 42 9.91 -25.97 16.51
N LEU A 43 9.08 -26.22 17.51
CA LEU A 43 9.01 -25.38 18.70
C LEU A 43 10.18 -25.73 19.63
N THR A 44 10.84 -24.72 20.18
CA THR A 44 11.95 -24.90 21.11
C THR A 44 11.77 -24.07 22.37
N LEU A 45 12.13 -24.65 23.51
CA LEU A 45 12.33 -23.90 24.74
C LEU A 45 13.79 -23.44 24.75
N ALA A 46 14.04 -22.15 24.78
CA ALA A 46 15.39 -21.59 24.79
C ALA A 46 15.59 -20.67 25.99
N ARG A 47 16.84 -20.57 26.45
CA ARG A 47 17.26 -19.59 27.45
C ARG A 47 17.88 -18.38 26.74
N ILE A 48 17.59 -17.17 27.20
CA ILE A 48 18.32 -15.96 26.80
C ILE A 48 19.70 -15.96 27.46
N ASP A 49 20.77 -15.90 26.67
CA ASP A 49 22.13 -15.81 27.21
C ASP A 49 22.61 -14.35 27.26
N GLU A 50 22.40 -13.60 26.18
CA GLU A 50 22.87 -12.22 26.03
C GLU A 50 21.89 -11.39 25.20
N ILE A 51 21.55 -10.18 25.65
CA ILE A 51 20.63 -9.29 24.94
C ILE A 51 21.37 -8.54 23.82
N GLY A 52 20.88 -8.69 22.60
CA GLY A 52 21.32 -7.96 21.41
C GLY A 52 20.21 -7.02 20.92
N LYS A 53 19.94 -7.01 19.60
CA LYS A 53 18.89 -6.16 19.00
C LYS A 53 17.49 -6.47 19.53
N GLN A 54 17.15 -7.74 19.69
CA GLN A 54 15.83 -8.17 20.15
C GLN A 54 15.77 -8.03 21.68
N THR A 55 15.50 -6.81 22.16
CA THR A 55 15.32 -6.52 23.59
C THR A 55 13.92 -6.87 24.10
N LYS A 56 12.99 -7.12 23.18
CA LYS A 56 11.61 -7.53 23.44
C LYS A 56 11.25 -8.73 22.56
N LEU A 57 10.40 -9.60 23.08
CA LEU A 57 9.75 -10.68 22.34
C LEU A 57 8.28 -10.29 22.12
N GLU A 58 7.82 -10.33 20.87
CA GLU A 58 6.40 -10.21 20.57
C GLU A 58 5.69 -11.50 20.97
N LEU A 59 4.78 -11.39 21.93
CA LEU A 59 3.97 -12.50 22.39
C LEU A 59 2.84 -12.82 21.42
N PHE A 60 2.26 -14.02 21.56
CA PHE A 60 1.13 -14.47 20.75
C PHE A 60 -0.12 -13.57 20.78
N ASP A 61 -0.23 -12.69 21.78
CA ASP A 61 -1.32 -11.73 21.96
C ASP A 61 -0.97 -10.32 21.44
N GLY A 62 0.19 -10.14 20.81
CA GLY A 62 0.69 -8.86 20.30
C GLY A 62 1.44 -8.02 21.35
N ARG A 63 1.41 -8.39 22.64
CA ARG A 63 2.17 -7.67 23.66
C ARG A 63 3.66 -7.89 23.47
N ARG A 64 4.46 -6.82 23.50
CA ARG A 64 5.93 -6.91 23.44
C ARG A 64 6.55 -7.00 24.83
N ALA A 65 6.97 -8.20 25.22
CA ALA A 65 7.55 -8.46 26.53
C ALA A 65 9.07 -8.22 26.54
N HIS A 66 9.57 -7.42 27.49
CA HIS A 66 11.00 -7.24 27.71
C HIS A 66 11.71 -8.57 27.98
N LEU A 67 12.93 -8.72 27.45
CA LEU A 67 13.78 -9.88 27.65
C LEU A 67 14.94 -9.55 28.60
N PHE A 68 15.30 -10.51 29.44
CA PHE A 68 16.43 -10.44 30.36
C PHE A 68 17.28 -11.73 30.23
N PRO A 69 18.61 -11.65 30.43
CA PRO A 69 19.45 -12.85 30.52
C PRO A 69 18.92 -13.83 31.57
N GLY A 70 18.91 -15.12 31.22
CA GLY A 70 18.35 -16.20 32.05
C GLY A 70 16.85 -16.45 31.87
N ASP A 71 16.12 -15.57 31.18
CA ASP A 71 14.72 -15.83 30.83
C ASP A 71 14.60 -17.07 29.94
N GLU A 72 13.51 -17.82 30.11
CA GLU A 72 13.11 -18.87 29.17
C GLU A 72 12.05 -18.34 28.21
N ILE A 73 12.21 -18.67 26.92
CA ILE A 73 11.30 -18.30 25.84
C ILE A 73 10.89 -19.54 25.04
N ILE A 74 9.71 -19.50 24.46
CA ILE A 74 9.20 -20.50 23.53
C ILE A 74 9.09 -19.86 22.15
N VAL A 75 9.91 -20.34 21.21
CA VAL A 75 10.08 -19.82 19.84
C VAL A 75 10.08 -20.99 18.84
N CYS A 76 10.11 -20.68 17.55
CA CYS A 76 10.27 -21.68 16.49
C CYS A 76 11.68 -21.64 15.91
N PHE A 77 12.21 -22.78 15.48
CA PHE A 77 13.31 -22.79 14.51
C PHE A 77 12.78 -22.35 13.14
N GLY A 78 13.50 -21.45 12.45
CA GLY A 78 13.08 -20.98 11.13
C GLY A 78 14.14 -20.12 10.44
N ASN A 79 14.27 -20.29 9.13
CA ASN A 79 15.19 -19.46 8.32
C ASN A 79 14.63 -18.03 8.19
N ARG A 80 15.51 -17.04 8.05
CA ARG A 80 15.13 -15.65 7.88
C ARG A 80 15.85 -15.01 6.70
N TYR A 81 15.09 -14.34 5.85
CA TYR A 81 15.60 -13.41 4.84
C TYR A 81 14.99 -12.04 5.13
N ALA A 82 15.82 -11.07 5.51
CA ALA A 82 15.39 -9.70 5.74
C ALA A 82 16.56 -8.76 5.40
N PRO A 83 16.62 -8.18 4.18
CA PRO A 83 17.76 -7.40 3.71
C PRO A 83 18.17 -6.24 4.63
N ASP A 84 17.20 -5.53 5.21
CA ASP A 84 17.49 -4.43 6.13
C ASP A 84 17.77 -4.90 7.57
N GLN A 85 17.81 -6.23 7.81
CA GLN A 85 18.02 -6.84 9.12
C GLN A 85 19.07 -7.96 9.09
N TYR A 86 18.63 -9.22 9.04
CA TYR A 86 19.47 -10.41 9.13
C TYR A 86 19.09 -11.41 8.06
N GLU A 87 20.10 -12.08 7.52
CA GLU A 87 19.97 -13.38 6.88
C GLU A 87 20.36 -14.46 7.91
N ALA A 88 19.55 -15.50 8.04
CA ALA A 88 19.81 -16.56 9.00
C ALA A 88 19.25 -17.90 8.54
N GLN A 89 19.92 -18.98 8.93
CA GLN A 89 19.48 -20.34 8.64
C GLN A 89 19.55 -21.21 9.90
N ILE A 90 18.70 -22.23 9.93
CA ILE A 90 18.65 -23.19 11.02
C ILE A 90 19.97 -23.98 11.07
N GLY A 91 20.52 -24.13 12.28
CA GLY A 91 21.73 -24.94 12.51
C GLY A 91 21.47 -26.44 12.40
N THR A 92 22.54 -27.23 12.38
CA THR A 92 22.45 -28.69 12.27
C THR A 92 22.10 -29.39 13.59
N ASP A 93 22.13 -28.68 14.70
CA ASP A 93 21.97 -29.21 16.06
C ASP A 93 21.29 -28.18 16.98
N LEU A 94 21.29 -28.44 18.29
CA LEU A 94 20.72 -27.56 19.32
C LEU A 94 21.78 -26.72 20.06
N LEU A 95 22.94 -26.45 19.44
CA LEU A 95 23.94 -25.55 19.99
C LEU A 95 23.40 -24.10 20.11
N PRO A 96 24.07 -23.23 20.89
CA PRO A 96 23.69 -21.83 20.98
C PRO A 96 23.54 -21.16 19.61
N CYS A 97 22.50 -20.35 19.47
CA CYS A 97 22.12 -19.66 18.25
C CYS A 97 21.51 -18.29 18.57
N ASP A 98 20.82 -17.70 17.60
CA ASP A 98 20.35 -16.33 17.65
C ASP A 98 18.82 -16.24 17.58
N LEU A 99 18.26 -15.31 18.36
CA LEU A 99 16.88 -14.87 18.22
C LEU A 99 16.80 -13.87 17.07
N VAL A 100 16.68 -14.39 15.86
CA VAL A 100 16.80 -13.59 14.64
C VAL A 100 15.55 -12.80 14.31
N ALA A 101 14.41 -12.99 14.99
CA ALA A 101 13.19 -12.18 14.79
C ALA A 101 12.42 -11.98 16.10
N ALA A 102 11.85 -10.78 16.29
CA ALA A 102 11.07 -10.44 17.50
C ALA A 102 9.80 -11.30 17.66
N GLY A 103 9.23 -11.79 16.57
CA GLY A 103 8.12 -12.75 16.61
C GLY A 103 8.52 -14.18 16.97
N GLY A 104 9.81 -14.44 17.23
CA GLY A 104 10.30 -15.69 17.80
C GLY A 104 10.82 -16.69 16.77
N LEU A 105 11.93 -16.35 16.10
CA LEU A 105 12.70 -17.30 15.29
C LEU A 105 14.09 -17.54 15.89
N ALA A 106 14.43 -18.81 16.07
CA ALA A 106 15.75 -19.30 16.42
C ALA A 106 16.47 -19.79 15.15
N ALA A 107 17.64 -19.21 14.87
CA ALA A 107 18.50 -19.57 13.74
C ALA A 107 19.93 -19.06 13.97
N ILE A 108 20.87 -19.39 13.11
CA ILE A 108 22.24 -18.86 13.14
C ILE A 108 22.30 -17.67 12.17
N GLU A 109 22.74 -16.50 12.66
CA GLU A 109 23.05 -15.34 11.81
C GLU A 109 24.12 -15.73 10.77
N LEU A 110 23.82 -15.53 9.49
CA LEU A 110 24.77 -15.68 8.39
C LEU A 110 25.33 -14.33 7.94
N SER A 111 24.42 -13.36 7.79
CA SER A 111 24.77 -12.00 7.40
C SER A 111 23.83 -11.00 8.09
N ARG A 112 24.32 -9.77 8.24
CA ARG A 112 23.62 -8.71 8.96
C ARG A 112 23.83 -7.37 8.26
N HIS A 113 22.75 -6.61 8.12
CA HIS A 113 22.81 -5.25 7.62
C HIS A 113 23.68 -4.37 8.53
N GLN A 114 24.52 -3.50 7.97
CA GLN A 114 25.54 -2.75 8.73
C GLN A 114 24.98 -1.93 9.90
N ARG A 115 23.79 -1.33 9.72
CA ARG A 115 23.08 -0.56 10.77
C ARG A 115 22.55 -1.40 11.94
N MET A 116 22.58 -2.72 11.85
CA MET A 116 21.95 -3.60 12.82
C MET A 116 22.94 -4.05 13.89
N LYS A 117 22.50 -4.00 15.14
CA LYS A 117 23.19 -4.65 16.26
C LYS A 117 23.14 -6.18 16.09
N PRO A 118 24.11 -6.94 16.65
CA PRO A 118 23.99 -8.39 16.75
C PRO A 118 22.64 -8.82 17.36
N PRO A 119 22.05 -9.94 16.93
CA PRO A 119 20.82 -10.45 17.49
C PRO A 119 21.02 -10.92 18.93
N THR A 120 19.92 -11.06 19.65
CA THR A 120 19.93 -11.62 21.01
C THR A 120 20.35 -13.09 20.96
N ARG A 121 21.35 -13.47 21.76
CA ARG A 121 21.86 -14.85 21.82
C ARG A 121 21.01 -15.71 22.71
N ILE A 122 20.74 -16.92 22.25
CA ILE A 122 19.90 -17.89 22.94
C ILE A 122 20.55 -19.28 22.91
N THR A 123 20.32 -20.06 23.96
CA THR A 123 20.67 -21.49 23.98
C THR A 123 19.37 -22.31 23.94
N PRO A 124 19.11 -23.05 22.85
CA PRO A 124 18.04 -24.06 22.84
C PRO A 124 18.27 -25.10 23.94
N LEU A 125 17.27 -25.29 24.81
CA LEU A 125 17.30 -26.31 25.87
C LEU A 125 16.71 -27.64 25.38
N GLY A 126 15.94 -27.61 24.30
CA GLY A 126 15.36 -28.77 23.64
C GLY A 126 14.16 -28.41 22.77
N ILE A 127 13.78 -29.33 21.89
CA ILE A 127 12.56 -29.23 21.09
C ILE A 127 11.36 -29.63 21.95
N LEU A 128 10.30 -28.84 21.93
CA LEU A 128 9.06 -29.15 22.64
C LEU A 128 8.35 -30.32 21.95
N GLY A 129 7.85 -31.25 22.76
CA GLY A 129 7.11 -32.42 22.29
C GLY A 129 5.77 -32.62 22.98
N ASP A 130 4.93 -33.45 22.37
CA ASP A 130 3.66 -33.94 22.91
C ASP A 130 3.87 -34.93 24.08
N ALA A 131 2.77 -35.55 24.55
CA ALA A 131 2.82 -36.47 25.70
C ALA A 131 3.58 -37.76 25.37
N GLU A 132 3.58 -38.16 24.11
CA GLU A 132 4.25 -39.33 23.55
C GLU A 132 5.73 -39.06 23.25
N GLY A 133 6.15 -37.79 23.29
CA GLY A 133 7.51 -37.36 23.02
C GLY A 133 7.81 -37.17 21.53
N ASN A 134 6.78 -36.96 20.70
CA ASN A 134 6.94 -36.51 19.32
C ASN A 134 7.13 -35.00 19.29
N ARG A 135 7.97 -34.50 18.38
CA ARG A 135 8.22 -33.07 18.23
C ARG A 135 6.95 -32.31 17.83
N LEU A 136 6.77 -31.13 18.42
CA LEU A 136 5.74 -30.19 18.03
C LEU A 136 6.28 -29.27 16.95
N ASN A 137 5.56 -29.20 15.84
CA ASN A 137 5.91 -28.36 14.70
C ASN A 137 4.70 -27.54 14.28
N VAL A 138 4.88 -26.25 13.97
CA VAL A 138 3.79 -25.36 13.57
C VAL A 138 2.99 -25.88 12.36
N MET A 139 3.58 -26.67 11.47
CA MET A 139 2.88 -27.28 10.32
C MET A 139 1.70 -28.17 10.74
N GLN A 140 1.80 -28.80 11.92
CA GLN A 140 0.74 -29.66 12.46
C GLN A 140 -0.49 -28.87 12.93
N PHE A 141 -0.35 -27.55 13.10
CA PHE A 141 -1.35 -26.68 13.70
C PHE A 141 -1.88 -25.61 12.74
N GLY A 142 -1.63 -25.75 11.44
CA GLY A 142 -2.23 -24.87 10.43
C GLY A 142 -3.76 -24.88 10.44
N VAL A 143 -4.39 -23.85 9.87
CA VAL A 143 -5.83 -23.82 9.65
C VAL A 143 -6.27 -25.01 8.79
N GLN A 144 -7.44 -25.55 9.07
CA GLN A 144 -7.97 -26.71 8.36
C GLN A 144 -8.89 -26.22 7.24
N ALA A 145 -8.42 -26.34 5.99
CA ALA A 145 -9.15 -25.98 4.79
C ALA A 145 -8.55 -26.74 3.59
N PRO A 146 -9.30 -26.92 2.50
CA PRO A 146 -8.77 -27.55 1.29
C PRO A 146 -7.76 -26.64 0.57
N GLU A 147 -6.92 -27.23 -0.26
CA GLU A 147 -5.83 -26.54 -1.00
C GLU A 147 -6.13 -26.39 -2.50
N PHE A 148 -7.38 -26.65 -2.91
CA PHE A 148 -7.82 -26.43 -4.29
C PHE A 148 -7.90 -24.94 -4.62
N ALA A 149 -8.01 -24.63 -5.92
CA ALA A 149 -8.14 -23.27 -6.43
C ALA A 149 -9.27 -22.46 -5.73
N PRO A 150 -8.95 -21.33 -5.07
CA PRO A 150 -9.91 -20.54 -4.29
C PRO A 150 -11.14 -20.05 -5.05
N THR A 151 -12.20 -19.75 -4.30
CA THR A 151 -13.49 -19.26 -4.84
C THR A 151 -13.76 -17.77 -4.61
N ILE A 152 -12.80 -17.05 -4.01
CA ILE A 152 -12.89 -15.60 -3.80
C ILE A 152 -11.74 -14.92 -4.56
N PRO A 153 -11.99 -13.75 -5.19
CA PRO A 153 -10.94 -13.01 -5.87
C PRO A 153 -9.98 -12.33 -4.89
N ALA A 154 -8.79 -11.98 -5.37
CA ALA A 154 -7.79 -11.25 -4.61
C ALA A 154 -7.26 -10.00 -5.31
N ILE A 155 -6.89 -8.99 -4.50
CA ILE A 155 -6.01 -7.90 -4.88
C ILE A 155 -4.65 -8.11 -4.22
N LEU A 156 -3.58 -8.10 -5.01
CA LEU A 156 -2.23 -8.23 -4.49
C LEU A 156 -1.65 -6.87 -4.07
N SER A 157 -0.94 -6.85 -2.95
CA SER A 157 -0.06 -5.78 -2.51
C SER A 157 1.39 -6.26 -2.62
N LEU A 158 2.09 -5.74 -3.63
CA LEU A 158 3.49 -6.06 -3.96
C LEU A 158 4.33 -4.79 -3.85
N GLY A 159 5.65 -4.89 -3.86
CA GLY A 159 6.49 -3.70 -3.73
C GLY A 159 7.95 -3.88 -4.12
N THR A 160 8.66 -2.75 -4.19
CA THR A 160 10.06 -2.71 -4.62
C THR A 160 10.99 -3.44 -3.66
N SER A 161 10.72 -3.36 -2.36
CA SER A 161 11.56 -3.89 -1.28
C SER A 161 10.77 -4.03 0.03
N MET A 162 11.43 -4.55 1.08
CA MET A 162 10.94 -4.37 2.45
C MET A 162 10.76 -2.86 2.74
N ASN A 163 9.78 -2.50 3.57
CA ASN A 163 9.49 -1.11 3.95
C ASN A 163 9.01 -0.17 2.82
N ALA A 164 8.77 -0.66 1.60
CA ALA A 164 8.22 0.14 0.50
C ALA A 164 6.78 0.65 0.75
N GLY A 165 6.10 0.13 1.79
CA GLY A 165 4.73 0.50 2.16
C GLY A 165 3.67 -0.55 1.86
N LYS A 166 4.05 -1.79 1.53
CA LYS A 166 3.12 -2.90 1.17
C LYS A 166 2.05 -3.16 2.24
N THR A 167 2.44 -3.26 3.51
CA THR A 167 1.50 -3.47 4.63
C THR A 167 0.49 -2.33 4.72
N LEU A 168 0.94 -1.08 4.60
CA LEU A 168 0.05 0.08 4.66
C LEU A 168 -0.87 0.16 3.44
N THR A 169 -0.37 -0.21 2.25
CA THR A 169 -1.18 -0.35 1.03
C THR A 169 -2.26 -1.43 1.22
N ALA A 170 -1.89 -2.62 1.73
CA ALA A 170 -2.83 -3.70 2.01
C ALA A 170 -3.88 -3.29 3.04
N THR A 171 -3.45 -2.66 4.14
CA THR A 171 -4.30 -2.07 5.19
C THR A 171 -5.29 -1.07 4.59
N SER A 172 -4.83 -0.21 3.69
CA SER A 172 -5.65 0.82 3.07
C SER A 172 -6.68 0.24 2.11
N LEU A 173 -6.31 -0.80 1.34
CA LEU A 173 -7.25 -1.55 0.50
C LEU A 173 -8.31 -2.26 1.33
N VAL A 174 -7.93 -2.91 2.44
CA VAL A 174 -8.87 -3.52 3.38
C VAL A 174 -9.89 -2.49 3.82
N ARG A 175 -9.45 -1.32 4.31
CA ARG A 175 -10.34 -0.25 4.76
C ARG A 175 -11.28 0.22 3.65
N GLY A 176 -10.77 0.38 2.42
CA GLY A 176 -11.56 0.74 1.24
C GLY A 176 -12.67 -0.27 0.94
N PHE A 177 -12.36 -1.56 0.91
CA PHE A 177 -13.36 -2.61 0.74
C PHE A 177 -14.38 -2.63 1.90
N LYS A 178 -13.93 -2.46 3.15
CA LYS A 178 -14.82 -2.40 4.32
C LYS A 178 -15.80 -1.24 4.24
N ARG A 179 -15.39 -0.08 3.73
CA ARG A 179 -16.30 1.05 3.50
C ARG A 179 -17.36 0.77 2.44
N MET A 180 -17.06 -0.10 1.48
CA MET A 180 -18.03 -0.58 0.50
C MET A 180 -18.90 -1.73 1.01
N GLY A 181 -18.77 -2.12 2.28
CA GLY A 181 -19.60 -3.14 2.92
C GLY A 181 -19.16 -4.59 2.67
N TYR A 182 -17.99 -4.81 2.07
CA TYR A 182 -17.49 -6.17 1.84
C TYR A 182 -17.01 -6.85 3.12
N LYS A 183 -17.08 -8.18 3.12
CA LYS A 183 -16.31 -9.02 4.03
C LYS A 183 -14.94 -9.33 3.44
N VAL A 184 -13.88 -8.96 4.15
CA VAL A 184 -12.52 -8.91 3.60
C VAL A 184 -11.60 -9.84 4.37
N ALA A 185 -10.86 -10.66 3.62
CA ALA A 185 -9.72 -11.39 4.13
C ALA A 185 -8.44 -10.57 3.89
N ALA A 186 -7.63 -10.36 4.92
CA ALA A 186 -6.30 -9.78 4.80
C ALA A 186 -5.27 -10.89 5.02
N LEU A 187 -4.52 -11.22 3.97
CA LEU A 187 -3.56 -12.33 3.99
C LEU A 187 -2.14 -11.82 3.77
N LYS A 188 -1.17 -12.39 4.48
CA LYS A 188 0.26 -12.25 4.17
C LYS A 188 0.86 -13.62 3.89
N ILE A 189 1.20 -13.90 2.64
CA ILE A 189 1.52 -15.28 2.21
C ILE A 189 3.02 -15.60 2.24
N THR A 190 3.87 -14.58 2.39
CA THR A 190 5.32 -14.76 2.60
C THR A 190 5.84 -13.86 3.71
N GLY A 191 7.01 -14.21 4.26
CA GLY A 191 7.73 -13.41 5.23
C GLY A 191 8.25 -14.22 6.42
N THR A 192 8.45 -13.52 7.54
CA THR A 192 8.93 -14.05 8.82
C THR A 192 7.90 -13.75 9.90
N GLY A 193 7.54 -14.75 10.71
CA GLY A 193 6.42 -14.63 11.66
C GLY A 193 6.61 -13.45 12.62
N ALA A 194 5.76 -12.43 12.49
CA ALA A 194 5.65 -11.26 13.34
C ALA A 194 4.23 -10.71 13.22
N GLY A 195 3.66 -10.23 14.32
CA GLY A 195 2.24 -9.89 14.38
C GLY A 195 1.92 -8.49 13.87
N GLY A 196 2.90 -7.58 13.78
CA GLY A 196 2.69 -6.18 13.39
C GLY A 196 1.82 -6.00 12.15
N ASP A 197 2.10 -6.74 11.07
CA ASP A 197 1.33 -6.67 9.82
C ASP A 197 -0.10 -7.21 9.99
N MET A 198 -0.29 -8.25 10.81
CA MET A 198 -1.58 -8.86 11.08
C MET A 198 -2.47 -7.96 11.96
N TRP A 199 -1.89 -7.27 12.94
CA TRP A 199 -2.64 -6.40 13.85
C TRP A 199 -3.21 -5.18 13.13
N ILE A 200 -2.40 -4.51 12.30
CA ILE A 200 -2.83 -3.28 11.62
C ILE A 200 -3.95 -3.53 10.59
N VAL A 201 -3.91 -4.64 9.86
CA VAL A 201 -5.00 -4.97 8.91
C VAL A 201 -6.27 -5.39 9.63
N ARG A 202 -6.15 -5.99 10.82
CA ARG A 202 -7.30 -6.28 11.69
C ARG A 202 -7.94 -5.00 12.19
N ASP A 203 -7.15 -4.03 12.62
CA ASP A 203 -7.63 -2.72 13.08
C ASP A 203 -8.25 -1.90 11.93
N ALA A 204 -7.80 -2.11 10.69
CA ALA A 204 -8.44 -1.55 9.49
C ALA A 204 -9.81 -2.18 9.18
N GLY A 205 -10.19 -3.24 9.90
CA GLY A 205 -11.50 -3.87 9.84
C GLY A 205 -11.57 -5.17 9.04
N ALA A 206 -10.44 -5.82 8.73
CA ALA A 206 -10.47 -7.14 8.11
C ALA A 206 -11.30 -8.13 8.97
N ASP A 207 -12.22 -8.86 8.34
CA ASP A 207 -13.04 -9.86 9.03
C ASP A 207 -12.22 -11.09 9.39
N ILE A 208 -11.27 -11.44 8.52
CA ILE A 208 -10.27 -12.48 8.72
C ILE A 208 -8.90 -11.90 8.41
N SER A 209 -7.95 -12.04 9.34
CA SER A 209 -6.54 -11.71 9.13
C SER A 209 -5.70 -12.94 9.43
N LEU A 210 -4.91 -13.36 8.44
CA LEU A 210 -4.08 -14.56 8.53
C LEU A 210 -2.73 -14.32 7.85
N ASP A 211 -1.70 -15.04 8.29
CA ASP A 211 -0.41 -15.10 7.61
C ASP A 211 0.05 -16.55 7.35
N PHE A 212 1.19 -16.72 6.70
CA PHE A 212 1.81 -18.03 6.43
C PHE A 212 2.03 -18.89 7.69
N THR A 213 2.08 -18.31 8.89
CA THR A 213 2.17 -19.08 10.13
C THR A 213 0.82 -19.70 10.53
N ASP A 214 -0.31 -19.11 10.10
CA ASP A 214 -1.62 -19.77 10.17
C ASP A 214 -1.73 -20.93 9.17
N ALA A 215 -0.91 -20.94 8.11
CA ALA A 215 -0.72 -22.10 7.24
C ALA A 215 0.33 -23.09 7.76
N GLY A 216 0.95 -22.81 8.91
CA GLY A 216 1.88 -23.70 9.58
C GLY A 216 3.36 -23.42 9.34
N HIS A 217 3.73 -22.33 8.67
CA HIS A 217 5.13 -21.97 8.43
C HIS A 217 5.60 -20.89 9.40
N ALA A 218 6.69 -21.08 10.14
CA ALA A 218 7.24 -20.00 10.99
C ALA A 218 7.90 -18.87 10.18
N SER A 219 8.34 -19.19 8.96
CA SER A 219 8.90 -18.32 7.93
C SER A 219 8.76 -19.00 6.58
N THR A 220 8.70 -18.24 5.49
CA THR A 220 8.63 -18.78 4.13
C THR A 220 9.96 -18.79 3.38
N TYR A 221 11.03 -18.30 3.98
CA TYR A 221 12.35 -18.35 3.35
C TYR A 221 12.85 -19.80 3.22
N LEU A 222 13.26 -20.19 2.01
CA LEU A 222 13.63 -21.57 1.61
C LEU A 222 12.47 -22.58 1.61
N VAL A 223 11.21 -22.11 1.67
CA VAL A 223 10.02 -22.94 1.43
C VAL A 223 9.78 -23.01 -0.07
N SER A 224 9.40 -24.19 -0.59
CA SER A 224 9.19 -24.35 -2.02
C SER A 224 7.95 -23.58 -2.51
N ILE A 225 7.98 -23.14 -3.76
CA ILE A 225 6.83 -22.43 -4.37
C ILE A 225 5.53 -23.24 -4.31
N PRO A 226 5.51 -24.56 -4.64
CA PRO A 226 4.29 -25.35 -4.53
C PRO A 226 3.72 -25.42 -3.12
N GLU A 227 4.57 -25.42 -2.09
CA GLU A 227 4.12 -25.38 -0.69
C GLU A 227 3.53 -24.01 -0.32
N ILE A 228 4.13 -22.90 -0.78
CA ILE A 228 3.58 -21.56 -0.58
C ILE A 228 2.24 -21.39 -1.32
N GLU A 229 2.11 -21.94 -2.52
CA GLU A 229 0.86 -21.96 -3.29
C GLU A 229 -0.24 -22.75 -2.54
N ALA A 230 0.08 -23.96 -2.07
CA ALA A 230 -0.85 -24.78 -1.30
C ALA A 230 -1.28 -24.09 0.01
N ALA A 231 -0.32 -23.49 0.73
CA ALA A 231 -0.58 -22.69 1.92
C ALA A 231 -1.50 -21.49 1.61
N THR A 232 -1.25 -20.78 0.51
CA THR A 232 -2.07 -19.65 0.06
C THR A 232 -3.50 -20.08 -0.23
N ASN A 233 -3.68 -21.16 -0.98
CA ASN A 233 -4.99 -21.72 -1.27
C ASN A 233 -5.72 -22.13 0.02
N ARG A 234 -5.02 -22.75 0.97
CA ARG A 234 -5.55 -23.12 2.28
C ARG A 234 -6.07 -21.91 3.05
N LEU A 235 -5.28 -20.83 3.13
CA LEU A 235 -5.65 -19.59 3.82
C LEU A 235 -6.87 -18.93 3.15
N MET A 236 -6.88 -18.85 1.82
CA MET A 236 -8.00 -18.26 1.09
C MET A 236 -9.29 -19.08 1.26
N ASN A 237 -9.22 -20.41 1.16
CA ASN A 237 -10.38 -21.27 1.36
C ASN A 237 -10.88 -21.26 2.79
N HIS A 238 -9.98 -21.13 3.78
CA HIS A 238 -10.38 -20.92 5.17
C HIS A 238 -11.16 -19.61 5.33
N ALA A 239 -10.65 -18.51 4.76
CA ALA A 239 -11.33 -17.21 4.84
C ALA A 239 -12.67 -17.20 4.09
N ALA A 240 -12.73 -17.83 2.91
CA ALA A 240 -13.98 -18.00 2.16
C ALA A 240 -15.03 -18.78 2.96
N ALA A 241 -14.62 -19.85 3.66
CA ALA A 241 -15.52 -20.62 4.53
C ALA A 241 -16.06 -19.80 5.73
N GLN A 242 -15.35 -18.75 6.14
CA GLN A 242 -15.80 -17.76 7.14
C GLN A 242 -16.66 -16.64 6.53
N GLY A 243 -16.94 -16.71 5.22
CA GLY A 243 -17.82 -15.78 4.51
C GLY A 243 -17.11 -14.52 4.00
N CYS A 244 -15.79 -14.48 3.93
CA CYS A 244 -15.09 -13.42 3.20
C CYS A 244 -15.45 -13.48 1.70
N GLU A 245 -15.53 -12.31 1.08
CA GLU A 245 -15.96 -12.15 -0.32
C GLU A 245 -14.80 -11.75 -1.23
N VAL A 246 -13.76 -11.13 -0.67
CA VAL A 246 -12.56 -10.68 -1.36
C VAL A 246 -11.35 -10.79 -0.43
N ALA A 247 -10.19 -11.11 -1.01
CA ALA A 247 -8.92 -11.09 -0.30
C ALA A 247 -8.05 -9.89 -0.72
N VAL A 248 -7.35 -9.31 0.24
CA VAL A 248 -6.19 -8.44 0.00
C VAL A 248 -4.96 -9.23 0.46
N ILE A 249 -4.05 -9.50 -0.46
CA ILE A 249 -2.91 -10.39 -0.21
C ILE A 249 -1.62 -9.61 -0.33
N GLU A 250 -0.87 -9.52 0.76
CA GLU A 250 0.51 -9.06 0.74
C GLU A 250 1.47 -10.21 0.41
N ILE A 251 2.38 -9.94 -0.52
CA ILE A 251 3.58 -10.74 -0.75
C ILE A 251 4.76 -9.91 -0.25
N ALA A 252 5.49 -10.44 0.73
CA ALA A 252 6.62 -9.77 1.38
C ALA A 252 7.81 -9.55 0.43
N ASP A 253 8.80 -8.80 0.93
CA ASP A 253 10.05 -8.50 0.23
C ASP A 253 9.89 -7.83 -1.15
N GLY A 254 10.98 -7.71 -1.89
CA GLY A 254 11.01 -7.07 -3.20
C GLY A 254 10.83 -8.08 -4.33
N LEU A 255 10.44 -7.61 -5.52
CA LEU A 255 10.20 -8.46 -6.69
C LEU A 255 11.40 -9.31 -7.13
N GLN A 256 12.63 -8.94 -6.73
CA GLN A 256 13.85 -9.67 -7.04
C GLN A 256 14.21 -10.74 -6.00
N GLN A 257 13.49 -10.79 -4.88
CA GLN A 257 13.64 -11.86 -3.92
C GLN A 257 13.20 -13.18 -4.59
N LEU A 258 13.98 -14.25 -4.42
CA LEU A 258 13.88 -15.47 -5.24
C LEU A 258 12.47 -16.09 -5.25
N GLU A 259 11.85 -16.23 -4.10
CA GLU A 259 10.50 -16.77 -3.96
C GLU A 259 9.47 -15.80 -4.54
N THR A 260 9.60 -14.51 -4.26
CA THR A 260 8.69 -13.47 -4.79
C THR A 260 8.71 -13.40 -6.31
N ALA A 261 9.89 -13.46 -6.92
CA ALA A 261 10.07 -13.48 -8.38
C ALA A 261 9.36 -14.66 -9.04
N GLN A 262 9.28 -15.80 -8.36
CA GLN A 262 8.54 -16.97 -8.85
C GLN A 262 7.04 -16.85 -8.60
N LEU A 263 6.63 -16.36 -7.42
CA LEU A 263 5.22 -16.22 -7.04
C LEU A 263 4.46 -15.24 -7.94
N ILE A 264 5.09 -14.14 -8.37
CA ILE A 264 4.45 -13.20 -9.33
C ILE A 264 4.22 -13.83 -10.71
N ARG A 265 4.85 -14.97 -11.02
CA ARG A 265 4.64 -15.73 -12.27
C ARG A 265 3.82 -17.01 -12.04
N SER A 266 3.34 -17.25 -10.83
CA SER A 266 2.58 -18.44 -10.47
C SER A 266 1.21 -18.43 -11.15
N PRO A 267 0.87 -19.42 -11.99
CA PRO A 267 -0.48 -19.54 -12.54
C PRO A 267 -1.53 -19.74 -11.44
N SER A 268 -1.18 -20.41 -10.33
CA SER A 268 -2.08 -20.64 -9.20
C SER A 268 -2.48 -19.31 -8.53
N ILE A 269 -1.53 -18.39 -8.34
CA ILE A 269 -1.79 -17.07 -7.75
C ILE A 269 -2.47 -16.14 -8.75
N MET A 270 -2.01 -16.16 -10.00
CA MET A 270 -2.56 -15.33 -11.07
C MET A 270 -4.00 -15.70 -11.41
N ASP A 271 -4.43 -16.94 -11.19
CA ASP A 271 -5.81 -17.34 -11.43
C ASP A 271 -6.78 -16.51 -10.57
N PHE A 272 -6.59 -16.39 -9.25
CA PHE A 272 -7.49 -15.62 -8.38
C PHE A 272 -7.21 -14.13 -8.28
N THR A 273 -6.11 -13.67 -8.83
CA THR A 273 -5.74 -12.25 -8.80
C THR A 273 -6.52 -11.47 -9.85
N ILE A 274 -7.27 -10.46 -9.42
CA ILE A 274 -8.01 -9.54 -10.33
C ILE A 274 -7.37 -8.16 -10.42
N GLY A 275 -6.30 -7.91 -9.66
CA GLY A 275 -5.54 -6.67 -9.71
C GLY A 275 -4.37 -6.65 -8.75
N THR A 276 -3.42 -5.77 -9.02
CA THR A 276 -2.23 -5.57 -8.18
C THR A 276 -2.02 -4.09 -7.89
N VAL A 277 -1.74 -3.74 -6.64
CA VAL A 277 -1.25 -2.41 -6.25
C VAL A 277 0.21 -2.54 -5.88
N PHE A 278 1.04 -1.68 -6.48
CA PHE A 278 2.49 -1.75 -6.34
C PHE A 278 3.02 -0.62 -5.46
N ALA A 279 3.56 -0.97 -4.29
CA ALA A 279 4.16 -0.04 -3.35
C ALA A 279 5.64 0.20 -3.70
N ALA A 280 6.00 1.44 -4.06
CA ALA A 280 7.34 1.80 -4.48
C ALA A 280 8.02 2.78 -3.53
N TYR A 281 9.35 2.76 -3.53
CA TYR A 281 10.18 3.68 -2.75
C TYR A 281 10.46 4.99 -3.52
N ASP A 282 10.78 4.87 -4.81
CA ASP A 282 11.15 5.95 -5.72
C ASP A 282 10.59 5.71 -7.13
N ALA A 283 10.79 6.67 -8.04
CA ALA A 283 10.25 6.63 -9.39
C ALA A 283 10.88 5.56 -10.30
N MET A 284 12.18 5.28 -10.16
CA MET A 284 12.85 4.24 -10.95
C MET A 284 12.39 2.85 -10.52
N GLY A 285 12.33 2.60 -9.21
CA GLY A 285 11.80 1.38 -8.63
C GLY A 285 10.33 1.17 -9.01
N ALA A 286 9.53 2.24 -9.03
CA ALA A 286 8.16 2.19 -9.52
C ALA A 286 8.08 1.74 -10.98
N LYS A 287 8.88 2.36 -11.86
CA LYS A 287 8.91 2.01 -13.29
C LYS A 287 9.36 0.58 -13.53
N TYR A 288 10.49 0.20 -12.95
CA TYR A 288 11.04 -1.13 -13.16
C TYR A 288 10.14 -2.23 -12.60
N GLY A 289 9.57 -2.02 -11.40
CA GLY A 289 8.64 -2.99 -10.83
C GLY A 289 7.33 -3.07 -11.61
N PHE A 290 6.81 -1.96 -12.13
CA PHE A 290 5.67 -1.96 -13.04
C PHE A 290 5.95 -2.78 -14.31
N ASP A 291 7.14 -2.65 -14.90
CA ASP A 291 7.53 -3.41 -16.10
C ASP A 291 7.58 -4.91 -15.81
N ILE A 292 8.24 -5.31 -14.72
CA ILE A 292 8.34 -6.72 -14.30
C ILE A 292 6.95 -7.33 -14.09
N LEU A 293 6.08 -6.62 -13.38
CA LEU A 293 4.73 -7.10 -13.08
C LEU A 293 3.89 -7.20 -14.37
N THR A 294 4.01 -6.23 -15.27
CA THR A 294 3.31 -6.26 -16.55
C THR A 294 3.81 -7.41 -17.43
N GLU A 295 5.12 -7.65 -17.47
CA GLU A 295 5.73 -8.79 -18.16
C GLU A 295 5.26 -10.14 -17.58
N ALA A 296 5.12 -10.21 -16.25
CA ALA A 296 4.57 -11.38 -15.56
C ALA A 296 3.04 -11.53 -15.72
N GLY A 297 2.37 -10.61 -16.42
CA GLY A 297 0.93 -10.68 -16.74
C GLY A 297 0.01 -10.05 -15.69
N HIS A 298 0.54 -9.28 -14.75
CA HIS A 298 -0.29 -8.57 -13.76
C HIS A 298 -1.05 -7.40 -14.37
N ASP A 299 -2.30 -7.27 -13.95
CA ASP A 299 -3.06 -6.04 -14.08
C ASP A 299 -2.73 -5.09 -12.92
N VAL A 300 -1.67 -4.30 -13.09
CA VAL A 300 -1.28 -3.27 -12.11
C VAL A 300 -2.29 -2.11 -12.17
N LEU A 301 -3.00 -1.91 -11.05
CA LEU A 301 -4.10 -0.94 -10.93
C LEU A 301 -3.64 0.45 -10.53
N ALA A 302 -2.56 0.51 -9.75
CA ALA A 302 -2.10 1.72 -9.08
C ALA A 302 -0.68 1.54 -8.52
N LEU A 303 -0.01 2.67 -8.35
CA LEU A 303 1.17 2.81 -7.51
C LEU A 303 0.78 3.33 -6.12
N SER A 304 1.58 3.01 -5.10
CA SER A 304 1.47 3.59 -3.76
C SER A 304 2.82 3.48 -3.03
N GLY A 305 2.83 3.54 -1.70
CA GLY A 305 4.01 3.35 -0.88
C GLY A 305 4.75 4.64 -0.53
N ARG A 306 6.02 4.51 -0.12
CA ARG A 306 6.86 5.64 0.33
C ARG A 306 7.06 6.71 -0.75
N LEU A 307 7.01 6.31 -2.02
CA LEU A 307 7.03 7.22 -3.18
C LEU A 307 6.03 8.38 -3.03
N GLY A 308 4.86 8.14 -2.43
CA GLY A 308 3.83 9.15 -2.21
C GLY A 308 4.27 10.35 -1.35
N ARG A 309 5.40 10.24 -0.63
CA ARG A 309 5.98 11.35 0.16
C ARG A 309 6.80 12.33 -0.69
N SER A 310 7.10 12.01 -1.95
CA SER A 310 7.88 12.84 -2.86
C SER A 310 7.02 13.37 -4.02
N PRO A 311 6.53 14.62 -3.98
CA PRO A 311 5.71 15.17 -5.07
C PRO A 311 6.40 15.24 -6.44
N LEU A 312 7.73 15.27 -6.48
CA LEU A 312 8.50 15.18 -7.73
C LEU A 312 8.63 13.72 -8.18
N GLY A 313 8.98 12.82 -7.26
CA GLY A 313 9.06 11.39 -7.56
C GLY A 313 7.71 10.81 -8.02
N VAL A 314 6.60 11.26 -7.44
CA VAL A 314 5.25 10.92 -7.92
C VAL A 314 5.10 11.33 -9.39
N ARG A 315 5.40 12.58 -9.75
CA ARG A 315 5.27 13.05 -11.14
C ARG A 315 6.14 12.23 -12.10
N GLU A 316 7.37 11.92 -11.71
CA GLU A 316 8.29 11.09 -12.50
C GLU A 316 7.75 9.67 -12.68
N ALA A 317 7.25 9.04 -11.61
CA ALA A 317 6.71 7.69 -11.64
C ALA A 317 5.42 7.61 -12.48
N GLU A 318 4.51 8.57 -12.31
CA GLU A 318 3.27 8.66 -13.09
C GLU A 318 3.58 8.86 -14.57
N ALA A 319 4.52 9.74 -14.91
CA ALA A 319 4.96 9.95 -16.29
C ALA A 319 5.62 8.70 -16.89
N ALA A 320 6.45 8.00 -16.11
CA ALA A 320 7.18 6.82 -16.58
C ALA A 320 6.27 5.58 -16.75
N THR A 321 5.29 5.38 -15.86
CA THR A 321 4.45 4.17 -15.83
C THR A 321 3.08 4.35 -16.48
N GLY A 322 2.60 5.59 -16.58
CA GLY A 322 1.21 5.89 -16.92
C GLY A 322 0.21 5.49 -15.82
N LEU A 323 0.67 5.13 -14.62
CA LEU A 323 -0.17 4.79 -13.47
C LEU A 323 -0.15 5.89 -12.43
N ARG A 324 -1.32 6.18 -11.85
CA ARG A 324 -1.44 7.12 -10.73
C ARG A 324 -0.81 6.56 -9.46
N VAL A 325 -0.17 7.43 -8.69
CA VAL A 325 0.24 7.15 -7.31
C VAL A 325 -0.89 7.55 -6.37
N PHE A 326 -1.41 6.60 -5.60
CA PHE A 326 -2.46 6.84 -4.61
C PHE A 326 -1.87 6.89 -3.20
N SER A 327 -2.30 7.88 -2.44
CA SER A 327 -2.05 7.94 -1.00
C SER A 327 -2.82 6.84 -0.26
N PRO A 328 -2.38 6.46 0.95
CA PRO A 328 -3.14 5.54 1.82
C PRO A 328 -4.59 6.00 2.04
N TRP A 329 -4.82 7.30 2.19
CA TRP A 329 -6.16 7.85 2.45
C TRP A 329 -7.12 7.67 1.28
N GLU A 330 -6.66 7.94 0.06
CA GLU A 330 -7.46 7.73 -1.14
C GLU A 330 -7.80 6.24 -1.34
N LEU A 331 -6.86 5.34 -1.04
CA LEU A 331 -7.12 3.90 -1.05
C LEU A 331 -8.16 3.51 0.02
N GLN A 332 -8.06 4.07 1.22
CA GLN A 332 -9.02 3.85 2.32
C GLN A 332 -10.42 4.39 2.00
N ASP A 333 -10.51 5.46 1.21
CA ASP A 333 -11.77 6.01 0.72
C ASP A 333 -12.35 5.20 -0.45
N GLY A 334 -11.61 4.20 -0.95
CA GLY A 334 -12.09 3.28 -1.98
C GLY A 334 -11.78 3.72 -3.41
N ALA A 335 -10.80 4.61 -3.63
CA ALA A 335 -10.54 5.20 -4.95
C ALA A 335 -10.27 4.19 -6.08
N LEU A 336 -9.89 2.94 -5.75
CA LEU A 336 -9.70 1.87 -6.74
C LEU A 336 -10.95 1.04 -7.03
N MET A 337 -12.06 1.24 -6.32
CA MET A 337 -13.24 0.38 -6.43
C MET A 337 -13.85 0.38 -7.83
N GLY A 338 -13.83 1.52 -8.54
CA GLY A 338 -14.23 1.58 -9.95
C GLY A 338 -13.37 0.67 -10.83
N ALA A 339 -12.04 0.76 -10.71
CA ALA A 339 -11.11 -0.08 -11.47
C ALA A 339 -11.26 -1.57 -11.09
N ILE A 340 -11.38 -1.87 -9.81
CA ILE A 340 -11.58 -3.24 -9.29
C ILE A 340 -12.87 -3.84 -9.84
N ARG A 341 -13.98 -3.08 -9.84
CA ARG A 341 -15.25 -3.50 -10.43
C ARG A 341 -15.12 -3.84 -11.91
N ASP A 342 -14.45 -2.98 -12.67
CA ASP A 342 -14.26 -3.20 -14.11
C ASP A 342 -13.40 -4.43 -14.39
N ARG A 343 -12.39 -4.70 -13.54
CA ARG A 343 -11.60 -5.94 -13.60
C ARG A 343 -12.43 -7.16 -13.24
N ALA A 344 -13.24 -7.08 -12.19
CA ALA A 344 -14.14 -8.15 -11.80
C ALA A 344 -15.14 -8.46 -12.92
N ALA A 345 -15.68 -7.45 -13.62
CA ALA A 345 -16.57 -7.64 -14.77
C ALA A 345 -15.88 -8.39 -15.92
N LYS A 346 -14.65 -8.01 -16.28
CA LYS A 346 -13.84 -8.70 -17.30
C LYS A 346 -13.53 -10.14 -16.91
N ALA A 347 -13.07 -10.35 -15.67
CA ALA A 347 -12.76 -11.68 -15.17
C ALA A 347 -14.03 -12.57 -15.10
N SER A 348 -15.19 -12.00 -14.75
CA SER A 348 -16.46 -12.72 -14.70
C SER A 348 -16.92 -13.17 -16.08
N ALA A 349 -16.63 -12.41 -17.13
CA ALA A 349 -16.94 -12.82 -18.51
C ALA A 349 -16.13 -14.05 -18.97
N ILE A 350 -14.91 -14.22 -18.44
CA ILE A 350 -14.02 -15.34 -18.78
C ILE A 350 -14.32 -16.56 -17.89
N LYS A 351 -14.46 -16.33 -16.58
CA LYS A 351 -14.59 -17.41 -15.58
C LYS A 351 -16.01 -17.88 -15.33
N GLY A 352 -17.01 -17.18 -15.90
CA GLY A 352 -18.42 -17.52 -15.78
C GLY A 352 -18.92 -17.55 -14.34
N ASP A 353 -19.93 -18.38 -14.07
CA ASP A 353 -20.57 -18.51 -12.76
C ASP A 353 -19.71 -19.24 -11.70
N ARG A 354 -18.45 -19.57 -12.02
CA ARG A 354 -17.56 -20.28 -11.09
C ARG A 354 -17.34 -19.49 -9.81
N TRP A 355 -17.35 -18.14 -9.87
CA TRP A 355 -17.13 -17.24 -8.72
C TRP A 355 -18.29 -16.24 -8.54
N PRO A 356 -19.31 -16.57 -7.73
CA PRO A 356 -20.43 -15.66 -7.44
C PRO A 356 -19.99 -14.31 -6.85
N THR A 357 -18.93 -14.32 -6.04
CA THR A 357 -18.34 -13.12 -5.42
C THR A 357 -17.73 -12.18 -6.45
N LEU A 358 -17.17 -12.71 -7.54
CA LEU A 358 -16.64 -11.91 -8.65
C LEU A 358 -17.75 -11.14 -9.37
N LYS A 359 -18.90 -11.79 -9.59
CA LYS A 359 -20.09 -11.16 -10.17
C LYS A 359 -20.66 -10.08 -9.24
N ALA A 360 -20.74 -10.35 -7.94
CA ALA A 360 -21.15 -9.36 -6.94
C ALA A 360 -20.21 -8.14 -6.93
N LEU A 361 -18.90 -8.35 -7.01
CA LEU A 361 -17.92 -7.29 -7.10
C LEU A 361 -18.05 -6.48 -8.40
N ALA A 362 -18.34 -7.13 -9.53
CA ALA A 362 -18.61 -6.48 -10.82
C ALA A 362 -19.90 -5.64 -10.83
N GLN A 363 -20.90 -6.01 -10.03
CA GLN A 363 -22.19 -5.33 -9.92
C GLN A 363 -22.23 -4.30 -8.78
N SER A 364 -21.07 -4.05 -8.15
CA SER A 364 -20.98 -3.15 -7.01
C SER A 364 -21.39 -1.71 -7.35
N VAL A 365 -22.26 -1.15 -6.52
CA VAL A 365 -22.58 0.27 -6.57
C VAL A 365 -21.41 1.03 -5.96
N VAL A 366 -20.65 1.70 -6.81
CA VAL A 366 -19.56 2.58 -6.39
C VAL A 366 -20.15 3.99 -6.30
N PRO A 367 -20.14 4.62 -5.10
CA PRO A 367 -20.62 5.99 -4.94
C PRO A 367 -19.98 6.96 -5.95
N ASP A 368 -20.74 7.95 -6.43
CA ASP A 368 -20.25 8.93 -7.42
C ASP A 368 -19.00 9.68 -6.94
N SER A 369 -18.85 9.88 -5.64
CA SER A 369 -17.66 10.47 -5.01
C SER A 369 -16.39 9.62 -5.16
N ILE A 370 -16.49 8.37 -5.61
CA ILE A 370 -15.40 7.38 -5.70
C ILE A 370 -15.10 7.01 -7.17
N LEU A 371 -15.97 7.36 -8.11
CA LEU A 371 -15.96 6.85 -9.50
C LEU A 371 -14.89 7.41 -10.45
N LEU A 372 -13.92 8.19 -9.98
CA LEU A 372 -13.01 8.95 -10.85
C LEU A 372 -11.55 8.50 -10.87
N GLY A 373 -11.21 7.46 -10.11
CA GLY A 373 -9.82 7.11 -9.81
C GLY A 373 -8.91 6.95 -11.04
N ASN A 374 -9.42 6.51 -12.20
CA ASN A 374 -8.61 6.04 -13.34
C ASN A 374 -9.21 6.34 -14.73
N MET A 375 -9.74 7.54 -15.02
CA MET A 375 -10.35 7.79 -16.34
C MET A 375 -9.34 7.82 -17.51
N VAL A 376 -9.52 6.95 -18.50
CA VAL A 376 -8.87 7.05 -19.82
C VAL A 376 -9.85 7.70 -20.80
N PRO A 377 -9.44 8.66 -21.66
CA PRO A 377 -10.32 9.24 -22.67
C PRO A 377 -10.91 8.18 -23.62
N VAL A 378 -12.16 8.36 -24.03
CA VAL A 378 -12.85 7.46 -24.96
C VAL A 378 -12.12 7.41 -26.31
N GLY A 379 -11.85 6.19 -26.79
CA GLY A 379 -11.24 5.91 -28.09
C GLY A 379 -9.76 5.47 -28.05
N MET A 380 -9.09 5.57 -26.90
CA MET A 380 -7.76 4.99 -26.70
C MET A 380 -7.85 3.67 -25.93
N SER A 381 -7.10 2.64 -26.36
CA SER A 381 -6.91 1.46 -25.53
C SER A 381 -6.13 1.82 -24.26
N ALA A 382 -6.35 1.09 -23.17
CA ALA A 382 -5.52 1.23 -21.96
C ALA A 382 -4.02 1.09 -22.29
N THR A 383 -3.66 0.32 -23.32
CA THR A 383 -2.30 0.10 -23.82
C THR A 383 -1.71 1.33 -24.51
N GLU A 384 -2.54 2.12 -25.21
CA GLU A 384 -2.12 3.40 -25.81
C GLU A 384 -2.02 4.51 -24.77
N SER A 385 -2.90 4.54 -23.77
CA SER A 385 -2.78 5.49 -22.64
C SER A 385 -1.53 5.24 -21.80
N ARG A 386 -1.15 3.97 -21.63
CA ARG A 386 0.08 3.51 -20.96
C ARG A 386 1.37 3.89 -21.69
N ARG A 387 1.35 4.14 -23.00
CA ARG A 387 2.55 4.56 -23.77
C ARG A 387 2.88 6.05 -23.65
N ILE A 388 1.92 6.87 -23.21
CA ILE A 388 1.95 8.33 -23.40
C ILE A 388 1.93 9.09 -22.05
N GLY A 389 1.91 8.39 -20.91
CA GLY A 389 2.14 8.97 -19.59
C GLY A 389 0.99 9.83 -19.03
N LEU A 390 -0.24 9.67 -19.52
CA LEU A 390 -1.42 10.41 -19.05
C LEU A 390 -2.15 9.64 -17.95
N SER A 391 -2.34 10.26 -16.78
CA SER A 391 -3.27 9.77 -15.75
C SER A 391 -4.62 10.49 -15.89
N GLY A 392 -5.74 9.77 -15.72
CA GLY A 392 -7.07 10.35 -15.86
C GLY A 392 -7.39 11.52 -14.94
N THR A 393 -6.63 11.64 -13.85
CA THR A 393 -6.78 12.70 -12.85
C THR A 393 -5.95 13.94 -13.15
N SER A 394 -4.80 13.83 -13.86
CA SER A 394 -4.11 15.03 -14.36
C SER A 394 -4.99 15.74 -15.40
N LEU A 395 -5.55 14.98 -16.34
CA LEU A 395 -6.47 15.53 -17.33
C LEU A 395 -7.74 16.11 -16.69
N ALA A 396 -8.33 15.42 -15.70
CA ALA A 396 -9.47 15.94 -14.95
C ALA A 396 -9.12 17.25 -14.21
N ARG A 397 -7.94 17.34 -13.59
CA ARG A 397 -7.45 18.58 -12.95
C ARG A 397 -7.25 19.69 -13.96
N ASP A 398 -6.66 19.41 -15.12
CA ASP A 398 -6.41 20.42 -16.16
C ASP A 398 -7.73 20.95 -16.75
N ILE A 399 -8.69 20.06 -17.00
CA ILE A 399 -10.05 20.42 -17.43
C ILE A 399 -10.74 21.27 -16.36
N LEU A 400 -10.67 20.87 -15.09
CA LEU A 400 -11.21 21.65 -13.98
C LEU A 400 -10.52 22.99 -13.81
N ALA A 401 -9.20 23.06 -13.98
CA ALA A 401 -8.44 24.29 -13.91
C ALA A 401 -8.86 25.25 -15.03
N CYS A 402 -9.03 24.77 -16.27
CA CYS A 402 -9.56 25.56 -17.38
C CYS A 402 -10.97 26.08 -17.09
N ALA A 403 -11.88 25.20 -16.65
CA ALA A 403 -13.24 25.57 -16.33
C ALA A 403 -13.30 26.58 -15.16
N ALA A 404 -12.50 26.39 -14.11
CA ALA A 404 -12.41 27.29 -12.98
C ALA A 404 -11.86 28.67 -13.36
N HIS A 405 -10.79 28.73 -14.17
CA HIS A 405 -10.25 30.01 -14.64
C HIS A 405 -11.23 30.76 -15.55
N HIS A 406 -11.89 30.05 -16.46
CA HIS A 406 -12.93 30.66 -17.29
C HIS A 406 -14.10 31.19 -16.46
N GLN A 407 -14.56 30.43 -15.45
CA GLN A 407 -15.60 30.90 -14.54
C GLN A 407 -15.16 32.14 -13.73
N MET A 408 -13.89 32.20 -13.31
CA MET A 408 -13.34 33.38 -12.64
C MET A 408 -13.30 34.61 -13.56
N ASP A 409 -13.01 34.41 -14.84
CA ASP A 409 -13.02 35.48 -15.82
C ASP A 409 -14.44 35.99 -16.09
N ILE A 410 -15.42 35.11 -16.24
CA ILE A 410 -16.84 35.49 -16.35
C ILE A 410 -17.27 36.33 -15.14
N ASP A 411 -16.91 35.89 -13.95
CA ASP A 411 -17.29 36.55 -12.71
C ASP A 411 -16.65 37.93 -12.57
N ALA A 412 -15.36 38.04 -12.87
CA ALA A 412 -14.65 39.30 -12.82
C ALA A 412 -15.14 40.28 -13.90
N ASP A 413 -15.49 39.82 -15.10
CA ASP A 413 -16.08 40.68 -16.15
C ASP A 413 -17.47 41.18 -15.74
N ARG A 414 -18.28 40.32 -15.11
CA ARG A 414 -19.59 40.71 -14.58
C ARG A 414 -19.47 41.78 -13.51
N ILE A 415 -18.52 41.66 -12.58
CA ILE A 415 -18.27 42.65 -11.52
C ILE A 415 -17.73 43.95 -12.12
N CYS A 416 -16.76 43.87 -13.03
CA CYS A 416 -16.20 45.02 -13.72
C CYS A 416 -17.21 45.67 -14.69
N GLY A 417 -18.25 44.96 -15.11
CA GLY A 417 -19.25 45.38 -16.10
C GLY A 417 -18.74 45.41 -17.54
N VAL A 418 -17.47 45.04 -17.76
CA VAL A 418 -16.77 45.10 -19.06
C VAL A 418 -15.73 43.98 -19.11
N GLY A 419 -15.47 43.49 -20.32
CA GLY A 419 -14.45 42.48 -20.58
C GLY A 419 -13.04 42.92 -20.17
N TYR A 420 -12.19 41.98 -19.78
CA TYR A 420 -10.78 42.25 -19.52
C TYR A 420 -10.10 42.90 -20.75
N GLY A 421 -9.36 43.98 -20.52
CA GLY A 421 -8.71 44.76 -21.59
C GLY A 421 -9.64 45.64 -22.45
N GLN A 422 -10.96 45.52 -22.36
CA GLN A 422 -11.90 46.27 -23.21
C GLN A 422 -12.14 47.70 -22.71
N ARG A 423 -12.10 48.68 -23.63
CA ARG A 423 -12.42 50.08 -23.31
C ARG A 423 -13.92 50.33 -23.48
N ASP A 424 -14.63 50.48 -22.37
CA ASP A 424 -16.06 50.81 -22.37
C ASP A 424 -16.39 51.72 -21.17
N LYS A 425 -17.32 52.66 -21.39
CA LYS A 425 -17.82 53.62 -20.40
C LYS A 425 -18.68 52.96 -19.30
N LYS A 426 -19.14 51.72 -19.50
CA LYS A 426 -19.91 50.94 -18.52
C LYS A 426 -19.06 50.30 -17.42
N ARG A 427 -17.74 50.49 -17.44
CA ARG A 427 -16.79 49.91 -16.47
C ARG A 427 -17.06 50.40 -15.06
N ARG A 428 -17.17 49.45 -14.12
CA ARG A 428 -17.41 49.67 -12.69
C ARG A 428 -16.20 49.37 -11.83
N ASP A 429 -15.27 48.53 -12.32
CA ASP A 429 -14.03 48.21 -11.61
C ASP A 429 -12.90 47.80 -12.58
N TRP A 430 -11.69 47.60 -12.05
CA TRP A 430 -10.50 47.18 -12.80
C TRP A 430 -9.89 45.92 -12.20
N ARG A 431 -9.47 44.98 -13.05
CA ARG A 431 -8.62 43.87 -12.62
C ARG A 431 -7.18 44.37 -12.43
N ASN A 432 -6.59 44.11 -11.28
CA ASN A 432 -5.25 44.54 -10.90
C ASN A 432 -4.41 43.37 -10.37
N GLY A 433 -3.98 42.53 -11.32
CA GLY A 433 -3.16 41.35 -11.03
C GLY A 433 -3.98 40.14 -10.56
N VAL A 434 -3.26 39.14 -10.06
CA VAL A 434 -3.80 37.86 -9.60
C VAL A 434 -3.30 37.53 -8.21
N ARG A 435 -4.02 36.67 -7.49
CA ARG A 435 -3.62 36.10 -6.20
C ARG A 435 -3.60 34.56 -6.34
N PRO A 436 -2.46 33.89 -6.03
CA PRO A 436 -2.42 32.44 -6.03
C PRO A 436 -3.33 31.90 -4.92
N ARG A 437 -4.15 30.90 -5.26
CA ARG A 437 -4.97 30.14 -4.32
C ARG A 437 -4.92 28.67 -4.69
N GLN A 438 -4.88 27.83 -3.67
CA GLN A 438 -5.01 26.39 -3.83
C GLN A 438 -6.48 26.02 -3.69
N TRP A 439 -7.02 25.34 -4.69
CA TRP A 439 -8.30 24.67 -4.58
C TRP A 439 -8.04 23.18 -4.33
N VAL A 440 -8.33 22.74 -3.11
CA VAL A 440 -8.20 21.35 -2.71
C VAL A 440 -9.46 20.61 -3.18
N THR A 441 -9.27 19.61 -4.03
CA THR A 441 -10.36 18.81 -4.59
C THR A 441 -10.06 17.32 -4.44
N ASP A 442 -11.07 16.48 -4.66
CA ASP A 442 -10.92 15.02 -4.76
C ASP A 442 -9.97 14.57 -5.90
N PHE A 443 -9.60 15.49 -6.81
CA PHE A 443 -8.62 15.25 -7.88
C PHE A 443 -7.19 15.69 -7.52
N GLY A 444 -6.98 16.21 -6.32
CA GLY A 444 -5.73 16.83 -5.88
C GLY A 444 -5.82 18.35 -5.81
N VAL A 445 -4.69 18.98 -5.49
CA VAL A 445 -4.58 20.43 -5.39
C VAL A 445 -4.50 21.05 -6.79
N ILE A 446 -5.39 22.00 -7.06
CA ILE A 446 -5.39 22.82 -8.28
C ILE A 446 -4.90 24.22 -7.91
N GLU A 447 -3.81 24.65 -8.53
CA GLU A 447 -3.28 26.00 -8.38
C GLU A 447 -4.09 26.97 -9.25
N LEU A 448 -4.69 27.98 -8.62
CA LEU A 448 -5.54 28.96 -9.26
C LEU A 448 -4.96 30.37 -9.16
N ARG A 449 -5.14 31.13 -10.24
CA ARG A 449 -4.75 32.54 -10.31
C ARG A 449 -6.00 33.42 -10.18
N VAL A 450 -6.48 33.58 -8.95
CA VAL A 450 -7.72 34.33 -8.67
C VAL A 450 -7.53 35.81 -9.04
N PRO A 451 -8.36 36.40 -9.92
CA PRO A 451 -8.29 37.81 -10.28
C PRO A 451 -8.44 38.72 -9.05
N ARG A 452 -7.57 39.73 -8.94
CA ARG A 452 -7.74 40.81 -7.97
C ARG A 452 -8.48 41.95 -8.64
N LEU A 453 -9.54 42.46 -8.01
CA LEU A 453 -10.23 43.66 -8.46
C LEU A 453 -9.77 44.86 -7.62
N LYS A 454 -9.80 46.06 -8.22
CA LYS A 454 -9.24 47.27 -7.60
C LYS A 454 -10.08 47.76 -6.43
N ASN A 455 -11.41 47.69 -6.55
CA ASN A 455 -12.32 48.22 -5.53
C ASN A 455 -13.20 47.13 -4.88
N ALA A 456 -13.59 46.10 -5.62
CA ALA A 456 -14.41 44.99 -5.12
C ALA A 456 -13.56 43.82 -4.58
N GLY A 457 -14.09 43.10 -3.59
CA GLY A 457 -13.58 41.78 -3.22
C GLY A 457 -14.12 40.72 -4.17
N TYR A 458 -13.25 39.82 -4.63
CA TYR A 458 -13.65 38.65 -5.41
C TYR A 458 -13.05 37.38 -4.80
N GLU A 459 -13.93 36.44 -4.45
CA GLU A 459 -13.56 35.08 -4.06
C GLU A 459 -14.44 34.11 -4.87
N PRO A 460 -13.85 33.15 -5.59
CA PRO A 460 -14.61 32.18 -6.37
C PRO A 460 -15.47 31.31 -5.45
N PRO A 461 -16.80 31.19 -5.68
CA PRO A 461 -17.68 30.40 -4.82
C PRO A 461 -17.27 28.92 -4.73
N PHE A 462 -16.71 28.37 -5.81
CA PHE A 462 -16.29 26.97 -5.87
C PHE A 462 -15.08 26.65 -4.99
N LEU A 463 -14.34 27.63 -4.46
CA LEU A 463 -13.27 27.36 -3.47
C LEU A 463 -13.79 26.73 -2.18
N GLY A 464 -15.08 26.92 -1.86
CA GLY A 464 -15.75 26.27 -0.74
C GLY A 464 -16.26 24.85 -1.06
N MET A 465 -16.16 24.39 -2.31
CA MET A 465 -16.56 23.04 -2.70
C MET A 465 -15.46 22.06 -2.32
N ALA A 466 -15.73 21.22 -1.31
CA ALA A 466 -14.83 20.14 -0.93
C ALA A 466 -14.78 19.03 -1.98
N SER A 467 -15.91 18.77 -2.67
CA SER A 467 -16.00 17.76 -3.73
C SER A 467 -16.13 18.42 -5.10
N ALA A 468 -15.29 18.00 -6.04
CA ALA A 468 -15.31 18.50 -7.41
C ALA A 468 -16.48 17.87 -8.20
N PRO A 469 -17.00 18.54 -9.26
CA PRO A 469 -18.14 18.06 -10.04
C PRO A 469 -17.77 16.90 -10.97
N ALA A 470 -17.54 15.75 -10.32
CA ALA A 470 -17.01 14.53 -10.84
C ALA A 470 -17.64 14.04 -12.16
N GLY A 471 -18.95 13.83 -12.12
CA GLY A 471 -19.71 13.36 -13.28
C GLY A 471 -19.71 14.35 -14.43
N ALA A 472 -19.58 15.66 -14.16
CA ALA A 472 -19.51 16.67 -15.22
C ALA A 472 -18.14 16.68 -15.91
N VAL A 473 -17.05 16.52 -15.16
CA VAL A 473 -15.70 16.33 -15.73
C VAL A 473 -15.66 15.06 -16.57
N LYS A 474 -16.25 13.97 -16.06
CA LYS A 474 -16.39 12.71 -16.81
C LYS A 474 -17.14 12.89 -18.12
N ALA A 475 -18.28 13.57 -18.09
CA ALA A 475 -19.05 13.86 -19.28
C ALA A 475 -18.25 14.66 -20.33
N VAL A 476 -17.38 15.60 -19.91
CA VAL A 476 -16.53 16.36 -20.85
C VAL A 476 -15.48 15.48 -21.51
N ILE A 477 -14.86 14.58 -20.74
CA ILE A 477 -13.85 13.65 -21.27
C ILE A 477 -14.48 12.63 -22.23
N ASP A 478 -15.70 12.19 -21.96
CA ASP A 478 -16.41 11.18 -22.74
C ASP A 478 -17.21 11.76 -23.92
N ALA A 479 -17.40 13.09 -23.97
CA ALA A 479 -18.30 13.71 -24.93
C ALA A 479 -17.83 13.54 -26.38
N CYS A 480 -18.76 13.12 -27.24
CA CYS A 480 -18.57 13.18 -28.68
C CYS A 480 -18.59 14.65 -29.18
N PRO A 481 -18.10 14.96 -30.39
CA PRO A 481 -18.05 16.34 -30.90
C PRO A 481 -19.38 17.10 -30.83
N ALA A 482 -20.51 16.40 -31.01
CA ALA A 482 -21.85 17.00 -30.95
C ALA A 482 -22.32 17.33 -29.53
N GLU A 483 -21.79 16.67 -28.51
CA GLU A 483 -22.19 16.82 -27.10
C GLU A 483 -21.20 17.66 -26.28
N PHE A 484 -20.04 17.97 -26.85
CA PHE A 484 -18.91 18.54 -26.15
C PHE A 484 -19.20 19.87 -25.45
N GLU A 485 -19.80 20.82 -26.17
CA GLU A 485 -20.18 22.11 -25.58
C GLU A 485 -21.26 21.97 -24.51
N THR A 486 -22.17 21.01 -24.67
CA THR A 486 -23.20 20.72 -23.66
C THR A 486 -22.57 20.16 -22.37
N ALA A 487 -21.57 19.29 -22.51
CA ALA A 487 -20.83 18.76 -21.37
C ALA A 487 -20.04 19.87 -20.64
N ILE A 488 -19.39 20.77 -21.37
CA ILE A 488 -18.67 21.93 -20.80
C ILE A 488 -19.64 22.87 -20.08
N ALA A 489 -20.80 23.16 -20.67
CA ALA A 489 -21.82 24.00 -20.04
C ALA A 489 -22.32 23.40 -18.72
N ARG A 490 -22.49 22.07 -18.64
CA ARG A 490 -22.84 21.35 -17.40
C ARG A 490 -21.72 21.44 -16.36
N LEU A 491 -20.46 21.36 -16.78
CA LEU A 491 -19.30 21.52 -15.89
C LEU A 491 -19.28 22.92 -15.27
N LEU A 492 -19.41 23.98 -16.09
CA LEU A 492 -19.47 25.36 -15.59
C LEU A 492 -20.67 25.59 -14.65
N SER A 493 -21.84 25.07 -15.02
CA SER A 493 -23.05 25.16 -14.18
C SER A 493 -22.84 24.52 -12.80
N SER A 494 -21.99 23.49 -12.72
CA SER A 494 -21.67 22.81 -11.46
C SER A 494 -20.70 23.62 -10.59
N LEU A 495 -19.84 24.46 -11.19
CA LEU A 495 -18.94 25.37 -10.47
C LEU A 495 -19.63 26.66 -10.00
N ALA A 496 -20.73 27.05 -10.65
CA ALA A 496 -21.51 28.23 -10.31
C ALA A 496 -23.03 27.99 -10.40
N PRO A 497 -23.63 27.24 -9.46
CA PRO A 497 -25.06 26.94 -9.47
C PRO A 497 -25.92 28.22 -9.46
N GLY A 498 -26.91 28.30 -10.34
CA GLY A 498 -27.88 29.41 -10.39
C GLY A 498 -27.47 30.60 -11.26
N ARG A 499 -26.31 30.56 -11.92
CA ARG A 499 -25.92 31.58 -12.92
C ARG A 499 -26.28 31.08 -14.32
N ARG A 500 -27.13 31.82 -15.04
CA ARG A 500 -27.51 31.54 -16.44
C ARG A 500 -27.06 32.69 -17.32
N GLY A 501 -26.29 32.38 -18.36
CA GLY A 501 -25.90 33.30 -19.42
C GLY A 501 -25.69 32.54 -20.72
N GLN A 502 -25.99 33.18 -21.85
CA GLN A 502 -25.59 32.73 -23.17
C GLN A 502 -24.12 33.17 -23.35
N GLU A 503 -23.22 32.44 -22.70
CA GLU A 503 -21.79 32.74 -22.65
C GLU A 503 -21.09 32.08 -23.83
N ASP A 504 -20.11 32.77 -24.40
CA ASP A 504 -19.30 32.21 -25.48
C ASP A 504 -18.33 31.18 -24.90
N LEU A 505 -18.62 29.90 -25.17
CA LEU A 505 -17.80 28.78 -24.72
C LEU A 505 -16.68 28.44 -25.71
N SER A 506 -16.55 29.16 -26.83
CA SER A 506 -15.64 28.78 -27.92
C SER A 506 -14.20 28.66 -27.45
N ASP A 507 -13.70 29.64 -26.71
CA ASP A 507 -12.31 29.64 -26.21
C ASP A 507 -12.08 28.55 -25.15
N LEU A 508 -13.04 28.33 -24.26
CA LEU A 508 -12.94 27.26 -23.26
C LEU A 508 -13.01 25.88 -23.94
N ALA A 509 -13.91 25.71 -24.91
CA ALA A 509 -14.04 24.50 -25.68
C ALA A 509 -12.79 24.22 -26.51
N LEU A 510 -12.17 25.23 -27.11
CA LEU A 510 -10.89 25.09 -27.81
C LEU A 510 -9.78 24.68 -26.84
N ASN A 511 -9.61 25.36 -25.71
CA ASN A 511 -8.58 25.02 -24.72
C ASN A 511 -8.74 23.60 -24.15
N ILE A 512 -9.96 23.21 -23.78
CA ILE A 512 -10.23 21.85 -23.29
C ILE A 512 -10.04 20.83 -24.42
N ARG A 513 -10.43 21.16 -25.65
CA ARG A 513 -10.23 20.29 -26.81
C ARG A 513 -8.74 20.15 -27.15
N ASP A 514 -7.94 21.20 -26.99
CA ASP A 514 -6.50 21.16 -27.16
C ASP A 514 -5.83 20.37 -26.04
N LEU A 515 -6.31 20.44 -24.79
CA LEU A 515 -5.88 19.54 -23.72
C LEU A 515 -6.20 18.07 -24.05
N LEU A 516 -7.42 17.80 -24.50
CA LEU A 516 -7.85 16.46 -24.92
C LEU A 516 -7.08 15.99 -26.17
N ASN A 517 -6.79 16.89 -27.11
CA ASN A 517 -6.06 16.57 -28.33
C ASN A 517 -4.56 16.44 -28.08
N ALA A 518 -3.95 17.25 -27.23
CA ALA A 518 -2.57 17.09 -26.79
C ALA A 518 -2.42 15.75 -26.05
N ALA A 519 -3.38 15.42 -25.17
CA ALA A 519 -3.48 14.10 -24.57
C ALA A 519 -3.63 12.98 -25.62
N ARG A 520 -4.22 13.25 -26.79
CA ARG A 520 -4.30 12.32 -27.93
C ARG A 520 -3.06 12.33 -28.86
N LEU A 521 -2.35 13.45 -28.99
CA LEU A 521 -1.29 13.72 -29.99
C LEU A 521 0.13 13.48 -29.48
N HIS A 522 0.38 13.48 -28.16
CA HIS A 522 1.65 13.00 -27.59
C HIS A 522 1.92 11.49 -27.86
N GLY A 523 1.04 10.83 -28.63
CA GLY A 523 1.16 9.47 -29.14
C GLY A 523 1.81 9.30 -30.52
N VAL A 524 2.49 10.31 -31.08
CA VAL A 524 3.40 10.10 -32.23
C VAL A 524 4.85 10.14 -31.72
N PRO A 525 5.64 9.05 -31.87
CA PRO A 525 7.06 9.12 -31.54
C PRO A 525 7.71 10.20 -32.39
N ALA A 526 8.49 11.09 -31.76
CA ALA A 526 9.44 11.91 -32.52
C ALA A 526 10.40 10.94 -33.21
N HIS A 527 10.34 10.89 -34.54
CA HIS A 527 11.45 10.38 -35.33
C HIS A 527 12.70 11.21 -34.98
N ASP A 528 13.81 10.48 -34.90
CA ASP A 528 15.18 10.94 -34.67
C ASP A 528 15.53 11.40 -33.25
N ALA A 529 16.11 10.46 -32.50
CA ALA A 529 16.86 10.73 -31.30
C ALA A 529 17.97 11.75 -31.61
N ALA A 530 17.91 12.94 -31.01
CA ALA A 530 19.06 13.82 -30.94
C ALA A 530 20.16 13.13 -30.11
N PRO A 531 21.43 13.19 -30.52
CA PRO A 531 22.51 12.57 -29.77
C PRO A 531 22.69 13.28 -28.43
N ALA A 532 22.91 12.48 -27.38
CA ALA A 532 23.12 12.97 -26.02
C ALA A 532 24.34 13.92 -25.95
N PRO A 533 24.28 15.02 -25.17
CA PRO A 533 25.45 15.86 -24.97
C PRO A 533 26.50 15.12 -24.14
N SER A 534 27.73 15.11 -24.63
CA SER A 534 28.90 14.58 -23.94
C SER A 534 29.32 15.51 -22.81
N TRP A 535 28.99 15.19 -21.56
CA TRP A 535 29.59 15.84 -20.40
C TRP A 535 30.77 14.98 -19.94
N SER A 536 31.98 15.54 -20.05
CA SER A 536 33.19 14.95 -19.49
C SER A 536 33.08 14.93 -17.97
N ARG A 537 33.14 13.73 -17.38
CA ARG A 537 33.25 13.54 -15.93
C ARG A 537 34.63 14.03 -15.48
N THR A 538 34.67 15.08 -14.68
CA THR A 538 35.81 15.30 -13.77
C THR A 538 35.54 14.51 -12.48
N PRO A 539 36.50 13.75 -11.93
CA PRO A 539 36.28 13.02 -10.69
C PRO A 539 36.10 14.01 -9.54
N TRP A 540 35.03 13.86 -8.76
CA TRP A 540 34.84 14.60 -7.52
C TRP A 540 35.61 13.87 -6.41
N SER A 541 36.59 14.54 -5.82
CA SER A 541 37.31 14.10 -4.63
C SER A 541 36.78 14.87 -3.42
N GLY A 542 36.20 14.17 -2.46
CA GLY A 542 35.72 14.77 -1.22
C GLY A 542 34.98 13.75 -0.35
N ASP A 543 35.73 13.03 0.47
CA ASP A 543 35.24 12.54 1.76
C ASP A 543 34.91 13.76 2.63
N GLU A 544 33.68 13.86 3.16
CA GLU A 544 33.40 14.44 4.48
C GLU A 544 31.94 14.20 4.90
N ALA A 545 31.80 13.41 5.97
CA ALA A 545 30.78 13.43 7.02
C ALA A 545 29.33 13.82 6.68
N LEU A 546 28.47 12.82 6.46
CA LEU A 546 27.04 12.86 6.78
C LEU A 546 26.62 11.48 7.34
N ALA A 547 27.01 11.22 8.58
CA ALA A 547 26.36 10.24 9.45
C ALA A 547 25.60 11.05 10.52
N ASP A 548 24.38 10.61 10.86
CA ASP A 548 23.58 11.00 12.04
C ASP A 548 22.19 11.67 11.84
N GLU A 549 21.45 11.44 10.74
CA GLU A 549 20.03 11.88 10.68
C GLU A 549 18.97 10.78 10.42
N ASP A 550 19.36 9.55 10.05
CA ASP A 550 18.37 8.48 9.76
C ASP A 550 17.98 7.60 10.96
N GLU A 551 18.67 7.72 12.10
CA GLU A 551 18.38 6.91 13.31
C GLU A 551 17.11 7.35 14.08
N ALA A 552 16.58 8.54 13.82
CA ALA A 552 15.37 9.04 14.50
C ALA A 552 14.05 8.58 13.88
N LEU A 553 14.06 8.03 12.66
CA LEU A 553 12.85 7.75 11.89
C LEU A 553 12.29 6.33 12.06
N ASP A 554 13.13 5.35 12.38
CA ASP A 554 12.66 3.96 12.56
C ASP A 554 12.06 3.70 13.95
N ASP A 555 12.51 4.40 15.00
CA ASP A 555 11.89 4.33 16.34
C ASP A 555 10.63 5.23 16.46
N ALA A 556 10.51 6.28 15.64
CA ALA A 556 9.32 7.14 15.57
C ALA A 556 8.12 6.44 14.89
N LEU A 557 8.38 5.54 13.94
CA LEU A 557 7.33 4.77 13.25
C LEU A 557 6.68 3.69 14.14
N GLU A 558 7.28 3.35 15.29
CA GLU A 558 6.64 2.50 16.31
C GLU A 558 5.84 3.30 17.36
N PHE A 559 5.98 4.63 17.41
CA PHE A 559 5.40 5.47 18.46
C PHE A 559 4.19 6.32 18.02
N GLU A 560 3.98 6.53 16.71
CA GLU A 560 2.88 7.37 16.18
C GLU A 560 1.52 6.66 15.96
N PHE A 561 1.27 5.54 16.65
CA PHE A 561 -0.07 4.96 16.80
C PHE A 561 -0.57 4.95 18.26
N GLY A 562 -0.05 5.85 19.10
CA GLY A 562 -0.60 6.16 20.41
C GLY A 562 -1.59 7.32 20.35
N LEU A 563 -2.88 7.03 20.50
CA LEU A 563 -3.90 8.02 20.82
C LEU A 563 -3.49 8.81 22.08
N ASN A 564 -2.99 10.04 21.92
CA ASN A 564 -2.94 11.02 23.00
C ASN A 564 -3.93 12.14 22.69
N GLY A 565 -5.14 11.97 23.20
CA GLY A 565 -6.04 13.09 23.45
C GLY A 565 -5.46 13.95 24.56
N ALA A 566 -4.80 15.05 24.18
CA ALA A 566 -4.52 16.13 25.11
C ALA A 566 -5.70 17.11 25.06
N VAL A 567 -6.53 17.06 26.11
CA VAL A 567 -7.47 18.13 26.44
C VAL A 567 -6.63 19.36 26.78
N ALA A 568 -6.81 20.45 26.01
CA ALA A 568 -6.20 21.74 26.29
C ALA A 568 -6.93 22.41 27.48
N ASP A 569 -6.17 22.79 28.50
CA ASP A 569 -6.59 23.68 29.59
C ASP A 569 -6.46 25.16 29.13
N PRO A 570 -7.50 26.00 29.19
CA PRO A 570 -7.51 27.35 28.62
C PRO A 570 -6.91 28.42 29.55
N ALA A 571 -5.68 28.25 30.02
CA ALA A 571 -4.99 29.28 30.77
C ALA A 571 -3.46 29.23 30.56
N GLY A 572 -3.01 29.83 29.46
CA GLY A 572 -1.59 30.00 29.16
C GLY A 572 -0.85 30.78 30.27
N ARG A 573 -0.08 30.06 31.08
CA ARG A 573 0.97 30.64 31.94
C ARG A 573 2.20 29.75 31.91
N ARG A 574 3.30 30.31 31.38
CA ARG A 574 4.65 29.81 31.55
C ARG A 574 5.04 29.95 33.02
N ILE A 575 5.50 28.88 33.65
CA ILE A 575 6.23 28.95 34.92
C ILE A 575 7.57 28.26 34.72
N ALA A 576 8.62 28.98 35.07
CA ALA A 576 10.02 28.61 34.94
C ALA A 576 10.39 27.45 35.87
N ALA A 577 11.36 26.65 35.43
CA ALA A 577 11.97 25.58 36.19
C ALA A 577 12.72 26.10 37.43
N ALA A 578 12.61 25.37 38.53
CA ALA A 578 13.58 25.38 39.62
C ALA A 578 13.65 23.98 40.25
N GLU A 579 14.88 23.46 40.26
CA GLU A 579 15.49 22.32 40.98
C GLU A 579 15.04 20.88 40.68
#